data_AF-A0A2N8DSW1-F1
#
_entry.id   AF-A0A2N8DSW1-F1
#
_cell.length_a   1.000
_cell.length_b   1.000
_cell.length_c   1.000
_cell.angle_alpha   90.00
_cell.angle_beta   90.00
_cell.angle_gamma   90.00
#
_symmetry.space_group_name_H-M   'P 1'
#
loop_
_entity.id
_entity.type
_entity.pdbx_description
1 polymer ?
#
loop_
_entity_poly.entity_id
_entity_poly.type
_entity_poly.pdbx_seq_one_letter_code
_entity_poly.pdbx_strand_id
1 'polypeptide(L)'
;MSAEVLSMLTMRSVALTPKAEQAGKEVVLKVFWATTEHWDETYIANYHKEVPAIVERLMSSQYKNSAGETRNNEFTCEDFAIRVLSEFAQKYGLPVKLTTGVRTYRNMENYNPGQHSDYTSDQYGFAEMVMKSYGARDMQKVDVNTVVVASPTELMSGDILAQAKDKDKGIAHHIQLALEVADDRIDIRQGNAALPIVRPFTWIVTALGMNMADPQSILYAGVPVQKGYFEKTGESWTYHNPGTGVVKENYLSIFELYRWNFLEFNKE
;
A
#
# COMPACT_ATOMS: atom_id res chain seq x y z
N MET A 1 30.08 -11.64 11.32
CA MET A 1 29.17 -10.48 11.41
C MET A 1 29.24 -9.99 12.85
N SER A 2 29.86 -8.84 13.10
CA SER A 2 30.09 -8.34 14.47
C SER A 2 28.80 -7.75 15.04
N ALA A 3 28.67 -7.77 16.36
CA ALA A 3 27.54 -7.23 17.12
C ALA A 3 27.27 -5.73 16.86
N GLU A 4 28.17 -5.02 16.16
CA GLU A 4 28.03 -3.61 15.81
C GLU A 4 27.00 -3.36 14.72
N VAL A 5 26.75 -4.32 13.81
CA VAL A 5 25.74 -4.15 12.75
C VAL A 5 24.32 -4.29 13.30
N LEU A 6 24.14 -5.06 14.38
CA LEU A 6 22.83 -5.17 15.06
C LEU A 6 22.47 -3.93 15.89
N SER A 7 23.45 -3.09 16.25
CA SER A 7 23.23 -1.93 17.13
C SER A 7 22.65 -0.70 16.41
N MET A 8 22.59 -0.69 15.07
CA MET A 8 22.02 0.44 14.31
C MET A 8 20.57 0.23 13.86
N LEU A 9 20.01 -0.96 14.08
CA LEU A 9 18.63 -1.29 13.76
C LEU A 9 17.82 -1.28 15.05
N THR A 10 16.88 -0.34 15.17
CA THR A 10 15.87 -0.16 16.25
C THR A 10 16.25 0.81 17.38
N MET A 11 16.07 2.12 17.15
CA MET A 11 16.10 3.12 18.22
C MET A 11 14.87 4.05 18.23
N ARG A 12 13.66 3.49 18.34
CA ARG A 12 12.61 4.18 19.12
C ARG A 12 12.85 3.89 20.60
N SER A 13 12.94 4.95 21.40
CA SER A 13 13.23 5.00 22.84
C SER A 13 12.66 3.84 23.66
N VAL A 14 13.31 2.68 23.61
CA VAL A 14 13.43 1.84 24.79
C VAL A 14 14.26 2.68 25.74
N ALA A 15 13.71 3.04 26.90
CA ALA A 15 14.52 3.64 27.95
C ALA A 15 15.76 2.75 28.12
N LEU A 16 16.91 3.25 27.67
CA LEU A 16 18.15 2.50 27.66
C LEU A 16 18.38 2.03 29.08
N THR A 17 18.47 0.72 29.25
CA THR A 17 18.79 0.11 30.53
C THR A 17 20.10 0.74 31.01
N PRO A 18 20.14 1.36 32.20
CA PRO A 18 21.39 1.90 32.73
C PRO A 18 22.46 0.81 32.70
N LYS A 19 23.69 1.17 32.35
CA LYS A 19 24.83 0.24 32.21
C LYS A 19 25.07 -0.69 33.42
N ALA A 20 24.48 -0.36 34.57
CA ALA A 20 24.53 -1.13 35.82
C ALA A 20 23.54 -2.32 35.89
N GLU A 21 22.54 -2.41 35.02
CA GLU A 21 21.60 -3.55 34.96
C GLU A 21 22.17 -4.62 34.01
N GLN A 22 22.63 -5.75 34.56
CA GLN A 22 23.28 -6.84 33.81
C GLN A 22 22.32 -7.64 32.91
N ALA A 23 21.03 -7.65 33.23
CA ALA A 23 20.00 -8.21 32.38
C ALA A 23 19.47 -7.09 31.46
N GLY A 24 20.06 -6.95 30.28
CA GLY A 24 19.51 -6.05 29.26
C GLY A 24 18.04 -6.39 28.99
N LYS A 25 17.22 -5.39 28.66
CA LYS A 25 15.83 -5.62 28.24
C LYS A 25 15.83 -6.40 26.93
N GLU A 26 15.21 -7.57 26.95
CA GLU A 26 14.93 -8.34 25.73
C GLU A 26 13.90 -7.58 24.89
N VAL A 27 14.28 -7.21 23.67
CA VAL A 27 13.37 -6.60 22.69
C VAL A 27 12.94 -7.69 21.71
N VAL A 28 11.66 -8.03 21.74
CA VAL A 28 11.06 -8.93 20.75
C VAL A 28 10.50 -8.10 19.62
N LEU A 29 10.91 -8.39 18.39
CA LEU A 29 10.44 -7.70 17.18
C LEU A 29 9.47 -8.58 16.39
N LYS A 30 8.43 -7.98 15.83
CA LYS A 30 7.74 -8.52 14.66
C LYS A 30 8.58 -8.13 13.44
N VAL A 31 9.03 -9.13 12.70
CA VAL A 31 9.80 -8.96 11.47
C VAL A 31 9.00 -9.59 10.33
N PHE A 32 8.35 -8.77 9.51
CA PHE A 32 7.69 -9.23 8.29
C PHE A 32 8.72 -9.57 7.21
N TRP A 33 9.77 -8.75 7.12
CA TRP A 33 11.01 -9.09 6.45
C TRP A 33 12.13 -8.25 7.04
N ALA A 34 13.36 -8.77 6.97
CA ALA A 34 14.52 -8.04 7.45
C ALA A 34 14.83 -6.85 6.53
N THR A 35 15.07 -5.68 7.12
CA THR A 35 15.65 -4.55 6.40
C THR A 35 17.16 -4.78 6.26
N THR A 36 17.61 -5.05 5.04
CA THR A 36 19.02 -5.25 4.70
C THR A 36 19.56 -4.14 3.80
N GLU A 37 18.67 -3.41 3.12
CA GLU A 37 18.98 -2.33 2.19
C GLU A 37 18.16 -1.09 2.52
N HIS A 38 18.49 0.05 1.92
CA HIS A 38 17.75 1.31 2.06
C HIS A 38 17.32 1.84 0.70
N TRP A 39 16.20 2.57 0.66
CA TRP A 39 15.77 3.24 -0.56
C TRP A 39 16.78 4.27 -1.00
N ASP A 40 17.18 4.19 -2.25
CA ASP A 40 17.94 5.18 -2.98
C ASP A 40 17.34 5.32 -4.41
N GLU A 41 17.90 6.21 -5.22
CA GLU A 41 17.44 6.42 -6.60
C GLU A 41 17.50 5.14 -7.45
N THR A 42 18.42 4.21 -7.14
CA THR A 42 18.55 2.94 -7.85
C THR A 42 17.34 2.04 -7.56
N TYR A 43 16.99 1.87 -6.28
CA TYR A 43 15.83 1.08 -5.88
C TYR A 43 14.51 1.73 -6.28
N ILE A 44 14.43 3.06 -6.29
CA ILE A 44 13.25 3.79 -6.79
C ILE A 44 13.06 3.54 -8.29
N ALA A 45 14.11 3.69 -9.10
CA ALA A 45 14.04 3.39 -10.53
C ALA A 45 13.69 1.91 -10.79
N ASN A 46 14.26 0.99 -10.03
CA ASN A 46 13.95 -0.44 -10.12
C ASN A 46 12.51 -0.75 -9.72
N TYR A 47 11.97 -0.07 -8.69
CA TYR A 47 10.56 -0.22 -8.30
C TYR A 47 9.66 0.11 -9.48
N HIS A 48 9.81 1.29 -10.07
CA HIS A 48 8.99 1.70 -11.22
C HIS A 48 9.13 0.72 -12.39
N LYS A 49 10.35 0.26 -12.69
CA LYS A 49 10.60 -0.73 -13.74
C LYS A 49 9.93 -2.09 -13.49
N GLU A 50 9.90 -2.56 -12.24
CA GLU A 50 9.39 -3.89 -11.90
C GLU A 50 7.89 -3.94 -11.62
N VAL A 51 7.26 -2.82 -11.31
CA VAL A 51 5.82 -2.73 -11.03
C VAL A 51 4.97 -3.47 -12.08
N PRO A 52 5.16 -3.30 -13.41
CA PRO A 52 4.37 -4.04 -14.39
C PRO A 52 4.41 -5.56 -14.22
N ALA A 53 5.58 -6.12 -13.96
CA ALA A 53 5.76 -7.56 -13.77
C ALA A 53 5.16 -8.05 -12.43
N ILE A 54 5.27 -7.24 -11.37
CA ILE A 54 4.63 -7.53 -10.08
C ILE A 54 3.11 -7.56 -10.25
N VAL A 55 2.57 -6.54 -10.91
CA VAL A 55 1.13 -6.40 -11.15
C VAL A 55 0.58 -7.57 -11.95
N GLU A 56 1.18 -7.94 -13.09
CA GLU A 56 0.70 -9.07 -13.90
C GLU A 56 0.76 -10.40 -13.13
N ARG A 57 1.78 -10.60 -12.28
CA ARG A 57 1.83 -11.73 -11.35
C ARG A 57 0.68 -11.68 -10.34
N LEU A 58 0.44 -10.54 -9.69
CA LEU A 58 -0.64 -10.40 -8.71
C LEU A 58 -2.02 -10.63 -9.32
N MET A 59 -2.22 -10.22 -10.58
CA MET A 59 -3.47 -10.44 -11.33
C MET A 59 -3.70 -11.91 -11.70
N SER A 60 -2.63 -12.70 -11.83
CA SER A 60 -2.69 -14.12 -12.20
C SER A 60 -2.54 -15.07 -11.00
N SER A 61 -2.16 -14.55 -9.83
CA SER A 61 -1.88 -15.34 -8.64
C SER A 61 -3.16 -15.74 -7.90
N GLN A 62 -3.09 -16.94 -7.32
CA GLN A 62 -4.11 -17.48 -6.44
C GLN A 62 -3.54 -17.60 -5.03
N TYR A 63 -4.39 -17.41 -4.02
CA TYR A 63 -4.04 -17.63 -2.62
C TYR A 63 -4.98 -18.64 -1.99
N LYS A 64 -4.53 -19.30 -0.92
CA LYS A 64 -5.40 -20.13 -0.08
C LYS A 64 -5.93 -19.26 1.05
N ASN A 65 -7.24 -19.17 1.19
CA ASN A 65 -7.85 -18.50 2.34
C ASN A 65 -7.68 -19.35 3.62
N SER A 66 -8.10 -18.79 4.77
CA SER A 66 -8.06 -19.48 6.07
C SER A 66 -8.87 -20.78 6.13
N ALA A 67 -9.83 -20.97 5.22
CA ALA A 67 -10.59 -22.22 5.05
C ALA A 67 -9.89 -23.23 4.11
N GLY A 68 -8.72 -22.90 3.56
CA GLY A 68 -7.95 -23.76 2.66
C GLY A 68 -8.40 -23.74 1.20
N GLU A 69 -9.34 -22.87 0.83
CA GLU A 69 -9.86 -22.73 -0.53
C GLU A 69 -8.91 -21.88 -1.38
N THR A 70 -8.62 -22.35 -2.59
CA THR A 70 -7.87 -21.58 -3.59
C THR A 70 -8.78 -20.50 -4.20
N ARG A 71 -8.43 -19.23 -4.03
CA ARG A 71 -9.13 -18.08 -4.60
C ARG A 71 -8.19 -17.24 -5.45
N ASN A 72 -8.73 -16.55 -6.46
CA ASN A 72 -7.96 -15.52 -7.16
C ASN A 72 -7.70 -14.36 -6.21
N ASN A 73 -6.58 -13.65 -6.39
CA ASN A 73 -6.33 -12.46 -5.60
C ASN A 73 -7.43 -11.41 -5.79
N GLU A 74 -7.93 -10.92 -4.67
CA GLU A 74 -8.94 -9.88 -4.58
C GLU A 74 -8.33 -8.71 -3.79
N PHE A 75 -8.54 -7.49 -4.28
CA PHE A 75 -7.95 -6.29 -3.66
C PHE A 75 -8.99 -5.18 -3.56
N THR A 76 -9.07 -4.51 -2.40
CA THR A 76 -9.60 -3.13 -2.40
C THR A 76 -8.58 -2.19 -3.07
N CYS A 77 -8.95 -0.93 -3.30
CA CYS A 77 -8.16 -0.04 -4.17
C CYS A 77 -6.74 0.23 -3.61
N GLU A 78 -6.64 0.46 -2.31
CA GLU A 78 -5.41 0.67 -1.53
C GLU A 78 -4.62 -0.60 -1.31
N ASP A 79 -5.30 -1.73 -1.11
CA ASP A 79 -4.67 -3.02 -0.83
C ASP A 79 -3.75 -3.43 -1.97
N PHE A 80 -4.21 -3.20 -3.20
CA PHE A 80 -3.44 -3.51 -4.39
C PHE A 80 -2.12 -2.73 -4.44
N ALA A 81 -2.16 -1.42 -4.16
CA ALA A 81 -0.96 -0.58 -4.18
C ALA A 81 0.02 -0.96 -3.05
N ILE A 82 -0.49 -1.24 -1.84
CA ILE A 82 0.33 -1.67 -0.70
C ILE A 82 0.96 -3.04 -0.98
N ARG A 83 0.23 -3.95 -1.63
CA ARG A 83 0.74 -5.27 -2.02
C ARG A 83 1.89 -5.16 -3.02
N VAL A 84 1.76 -4.32 -4.04
CA VAL A 84 2.83 -4.06 -5.01
C VAL A 84 4.08 -3.49 -4.34
N LEU A 85 3.91 -2.49 -3.46
CA LEU A 85 5.02 -1.91 -2.68
C LEU A 85 5.70 -2.95 -1.80
N SER A 86 4.92 -3.74 -1.04
CA SER A 86 5.44 -4.71 -0.08
C SER A 86 6.17 -5.85 -0.77
N GLU A 87 5.70 -6.30 -1.93
CA GLU A 87 6.35 -7.37 -2.69
C GLU A 87 7.71 -6.95 -3.26
N PHE A 88 7.81 -5.73 -3.79
CA PHE A 88 9.11 -5.19 -4.20
C PHE A 88 10.03 -4.98 -3.00
N ALA A 89 9.52 -4.35 -1.94
CA ALA A 89 10.34 -4.02 -0.76
C ALA A 89 10.89 -5.28 -0.08
N GLN A 90 10.07 -6.32 0.08
CA GLN A 90 10.53 -7.58 0.65
C GLN A 90 11.60 -8.25 -0.21
N LYS A 91 11.43 -8.28 -1.54
CA LYS A 91 12.39 -8.89 -2.47
C LYS A 91 13.81 -8.31 -2.29
N TYR A 92 13.90 -7.03 -1.98
CA TYR A 92 15.17 -6.31 -1.84
C TYR A 92 15.55 -6.00 -0.39
N GLY A 93 14.76 -6.43 0.59
CA GLY A 93 15.00 -6.12 2.01
C GLY A 93 14.95 -4.61 2.31
N LEU A 94 14.08 -3.86 1.63
CA LEU A 94 13.91 -2.42 1.81
C LEU A 94 12.92 -2.14 2.95
N PRO A 95 13.10 -1.05 3.72
CA PRO A 95 12.15 -0.69 4.77
C PRO A 95 10.85 -0.16 4.17
N VAL A 96 9.72 -0.42 4.84
CA VAL A 96 8.45 0.24 4.51
C VAL A 96 7.90 0.87 5.77
N LYS A 97 7.43 2.12 5.64
CA LYS A 97 6.82 2.90 6.72
C LYS A 97 5.53 3.55 6.24
N LEU A 98 4.40 3.10 6.77
CA LEU A 98 3.08 3.62 6.37
C LEU A 98 2.34 4.15 7.59
N THR A 99 1.93 5.42 7.54
CA THR A 99 1.25 6.09 8.65
C THR A 99 -0.22 6.32 8.33
N THR A 100 -1.10 5.85 9.19
CA THR A 100 -2.55 6.02 9.07
C THR A 100 -3.05 7.10 10.04
N GLY A 101 -4.37 7.23 10.16
CA GLY A 101 -4.98 7.98 11.27
C GLY A 101 -4.84 7.32 12.64
N VAL A 102 -4.42 6.04 12.69
CA VAL A 102 -4.35 5.25 13.93
C VAL A 102 -2.91 5.09 14.42
N ARG A 103 -2.00 4.65 13.56
CA ARG A 103 -0.59 4.43 13.92
C ARG A 103 0.33 4.42 12.70
N THR A 104 1.62 4.29 12.93
CA THR A 104 2.62 4.01 11.90
C THR A 104 2.97 2.52 11.92
N TYR A 105 2.87 1.88 10.76
CA TYR A 105 3.23 0.50 10.51
C TYR A 105 4.62 0.43 9.90
N ARG A 106 5.40 -0.59 10.28
CA ARG A 106 6.74 -0.84 9.74
C ARG A 106 6.93 -2.31 9.45
N ASN A 107 7.74 -2.64 8.45
CA ASN A 107 8.09 -4.03 8.15
C ASN A 107 8.85 -4.71 9.31
N MET A 108 9.48 -3.91 10.19
CA MET A 108 10.05 -4.34 11.46
C MET A 108 9.58 -3.42 12.57
N GLU A 109 8.96 -3.95 13.62
CA GLU A 109 8.47 -3.18 14.76
C GLU A 109 8.42 -3.98 16.07
N ASN A 110 8.37 -3.27 17.21
CA ASN A 110 8.28 -3.90 18.53
C ASN A 110 7.05 -4.81 18.59
N TYR A 111 7.26 -6.07 18.97
CA TYR A 111 6.19 -7.04 18.98
C TYR A 111 5.11 -6.66 19.99
N ASN A 112 3.86 -6.59 19.53
CA ASN A 112 2.68 -6.44 20.34
C ASN A 112 1.70 -7.57 19.96
N PRO A 113 1.38 -8.50 20.88
CA PRO A 113 0.48 -9.62 20.59
C PRO A 113 -0.88 -9.19 20.03
N GLY A 114 -1.45 -8.09 20.52
CA GLY A 114 -2.74 -7.58 20.06
C GLY A 114 -2.71 -6.93 18.68
N GLN A 115 -1.53 -6.71 18.10
CA GLN A 115 -1.35 -6.11 16.78
C GLN A 115 -0.73 -7.09 15.77
N HIS A 116 0.02 -8.10 16.23
CA HIS A 116 0.89 -8.89 15.35
C HIS A 116 0.62 -10.39 15.32
N SER A 117 -0.07 -10.96 16.31
CA SER A 117 -0.20 -12.44 16.44
C SER A 117 -0.97 -13.09 15.29
N ASP A 118 -1.87 -12.37 14.66
CA ASP A 118 -2.73 -12.89 13.59
C ASP A 118 -2.08 -12.85 12.20
N TYR A 119 -0.89 -12.25 12.10
CA TYR A 119 -0.24 -11.99 10.81
C TYR A 119 0.99 -12.86 10.61
N THR A 120 1.15 -13.38 9.40
CA THR A 120 2.37 -14.06 8.96
C THR A 120 3.57 -13.10 8.98
N SER A 121 4.78 -13.64 9.05
CA SER A 121 6.02 -12.85 9.01
C SER A 121 6.54 -12.79 7.58
N ASP A 122 5.75 -12.17 6.71
CA ASP A 122 6.02 -11.99 5.29
C ASP A 122 5.32 -10.73 4.75
N GLN A 123 5.50 -10.42 3.46
CA GLN A 123 4.86 -9.29 2.78
C GLN A 123 3.34 -9.32 2.82
N TYR A 124 2.75 -10.52 2.93
CA TYR A 124 1.30 -10.68 3.00
C TYR A 124 0.78 -10.27 4.37
N GLY A 125 1.40 -10.79 5.43
CA GLY A 125 1.05 -10.41 6.80
C GLY A 125 1.25 -8.92 7.07
N PHE A 126 2.28 -8.29 6.47
CA PHE A 126 2.46 -6.84 6.60
C PHE A 126 1.34 -6.06 5.95
N ALA A 127 1.01 -6.40 4.69
CA ALA A 127 -0.07 -5.73 3.95
C ALA A 127 -1.40 -5.89 4.70
N GLU A 128 -1.76 -7.11 5.11
CA GLU A 128 -2.96 -7.42 5.89
C GLU A 128 -3.03 -6.63 7.22
N MET A 129 -1.89 -6.44 7.87
CA MET A 129 -1.80 -5.64 9.08
C MET A 129 -2.04 -4.14 8.82
N VAL A 130 -1.41 -3.58 7.79
CA VAL A 130 -1.53 -2.16 7.44
C VAL A 130 -2.97 -1.83 7.01
N MET A 131 -3.57 -2.71 6.20
CA MET A 131 -4.88 -2.52 5.57
C MET A 131 -6.04 -2.48 6.57
N LYS A 132 -5.82 -2.91 7.83
CA LYS A 132 -6.82 -2.70 8.91
C LYS A 132 -7.19 -1.23 9.15
N SER A 133 -6.27 -0.29 8.89
CA SER A 133 -6.54 1.14 9.12
C SER A 133 -6.05 2.08 8.03
N TYR A 134 -5.36 1.57 7.02
CA TYR A 134 -4.94 2.36 5.87
C TYR A 134 -6.08 2.45 4.87
N GLY A 135 -6.42 3.66 4.44
CA GLY A 135 -7.39 3.88 3.37
C GLY A 135 -6.89 4.87 2.33
N ALA A 136 -7.66 5.07 1.26
CA ALA A 136 -7.31 5.99 0.16
C ALA A 136 -6.86 7.40 0.65
N ARG A 137 -7.49 7.93 1.71
CA ARG A 137 -7.11 9.21 2.33
C ARG A 137 -5.67 9.28 2.85
N ASP A 138 -5.10 8.14 3.25
CA ASP A 138 -3.74 8.10 3.79
C ASP A 138 -2.69 8.27 2.69
N MET A 139 -3.08 8.13 1.40
CA MET A 139 -2.25 8.53 0.26
C MET A 139 -2.08 10.05 0.16
N GLN A 140 -2.96 10.84 0.79
CA GLN A 140 -2.88 12.31 0.81
C GLN A 140 -2.02 12.82 1.98
N LYS A 141 -1.39 11.94 2.76
CA LYS A 141 -0.39 12.32 3.78
C LYS A 141 0.95 12.59 3.10
N VAL A 142 1.01 13.73 2.40
CA VAL A 142 2.21 14.24 1.73
C VAL A 142 3.34 14.43 2.73
N ASP A 143 4.57 14.15 2.29
CA ASP A 143 5.81 14.14 3.06
C ASP A 143 5.86 13.08 4.17
N VAL A 144 4.85 12.21 4.27
CA VAL A 144 4.80 11.10 5.23
C VAL A 144 4.71 9.75 4.52
N ASN A 145 3.64 9.52 3.77
CA ASN A 145 3.47 8.29 2.99
C ASN A 145 3.85 8.50 1.52
N THR A 146 3.58 9.71 1.01
CA THR A 146 3.67 10.04 -0.41
C THR A 146 4.32 11.40 -0.63
N VAL A 147 4.71 11.67 -1.86
CA VAL A 147 5.05 12.98 -2.40
C VAL A 147 4.12 13.29 -3.57
N VAL A 148 3.87 14.57 -3.83
CA VAL A 148 3.01 15.00 -4.95
C VAL A 148 3.75 14.79 -6.27
N VAL A 149 3.04 14.26 -7.28
CA VAL A 149 3.49 14.26 -8.68
C VAL A 149 2.81 15.44 -9.37
N ALA A 150 3.59 16.33 -9.99
CA ALA A 150 3.06 17.63 -10.40
C ALA A 150 2.13 17.54 -11.62
N SER A 151 2.35 16.55 -12.49
CA SER A 151 1.61 16.43 -13.75
C SER A 151 1.41 14.97 -14.18
N PRO A 152 0.38 14.68 -15.01
CA PRO A 152 0.15 13.34 -15.55
C PRO A 152 1.36 12.77 -16.33
N THR A 153 2.14 13.64 -16.98
CA THR A 153 3.34 13.25 -17.76
C THR A 153 4.56 12.93 -16.88
N GLU A 154 4.53 13.26 -15.59
CA GLU A 154 5.58 12.89 -14.63
C GLU A 154 5.29 11.60 -13.87
N LEU A 155 4.10 11.02 -14.09
CA LEU A 155 3.74 9.72 -13.52
C LEU A 155 4.72 8.64 -14.02
N MET A 156 5.01 7.72 -13.11
CA MET A 156 5.75 6.50 -13.38
C MET A 156 4.93 5.30 -12.94
N SER A 157 5.24 4.13 -13.48
CA SER A 157 4.62 2.87 -13.07
C SER A 157 4.69 2.69 -11.55
N GLY A 158 3.57 2.44 -10.89
CA GLY A 158 3.48 2.30 -9.44
C GLY A 158 3.18 3.60 -8.69
N ASP A 159 3.07 4.73 -9.39
CA ASP A 159 2.48 5.95 -8.86
C ASP A 159 0.95 5.80 -8.72
N ILE A 160 0.37 6.67 -7.90
CA ILE A 160 -0.99 6.58 -7.40
C ILE A 160 -1.81 7.76 -7.92
N LEU A 161 -2.95 7.47 -8.51
CA LEU A 161 -4.00 8.42 -8.85
C LEU A 161 -5.08 8.31 -7.76
N ALA A 162 -5.21 9.31 -6.90
CA ALA A 162 -6.18 9.35 -5.82
C ALA A 162 -7.41 10.19 -6.20
N GLN A 163 -8.58 9.56 -6.28
CA GLN A 163 -9.84 10.23 -6.63
C GLN A 163 -10.36 11.02 -5.42
N ALA A 164 -10.21 12.35 -5.47
CA ALA A 164 -10.42 13.21 -4.32
C ALA A 164 -11.32 14.43 -4.59
N LYS A 165 -11.30 14.99 -5.81
CA LYS A 165 -11.89 16.31 -6.11
C LYS A 165 -13.34 16.25 -6.61
N ASP A 166 -13.90 15.05 -6.74
CA ASP A 166 -15.31 14.81 -7.10
C ASP A 166 -16.25 14.85 -5.88
N LYS A 167 -15.71 15.03 -4.67
CA LYS A 167 -16.47 15.19 -3.43
C LYS A 167 -16.05 16.46 -2.71
N ASP A 168 -17.01 17.11 -2.05
CA ASP A 168 -16.88 18.43 -1.42
C ASP A 168 -15.73 18.60 -0.41
N LYS A 169 -15.13 17.50 0.08
CA LYS A 169 -14.09 17.53 1.10
C LYS A 169 -12.67 17.40 0.55
N GLY A 170 -12.49 17.13 -0.75
CA GLY A 170 -11.15 16.87 -1.31
C GLY A 170 -10.47 15.65 -0.70
N ILE A 171 -11.23 14.70 -0.13
CA ILE A 171 -10.69 13.52 0.54
C ILE A 171 -10.75 12.33 -0.41
N ALA A 172 -9.59 11.73 -0.66
CA ALA A 172 -9.45 10.54 -1.46
C ALA A 172 -10.28 9.39 -0.87
N HIS A 173 -11.05 8.75 -1.73
CA HIS A 173 -11.94 7.64 -1.37
C HIS A 173 -11.83 6.46 -2.34
N HIS A 174 -11.03 6.61 -3.37
CA HIS A 174 -10.66 5.57 -4.32
C HIS A 174 -9.26 5.89 -4.84
N ILE A 175 -8.50 4.86 -5.20
CA ILE A 175 -7.20 5.04 -5.85
C ILE A 175 -7.05 4.13 -7.07
N GLN A 176 -6.15 4.52 -7.96
CA GLN A 176 -5.70 3.72 -9.09
C GLN A 176 -4.18 3.74 -9.12
N LEU A 177 -3.57 2.65 -9.58
CA LEU A 177 -2.13 2.55 -9.76
C LEU A 177 -1.80 2.76 -11.24
N ALA A 178 -0.90 3.69 -11.54
CA ALA A 178 -0.33 3.84 -12.87
C ALA A 178 0.51 2.60 -13.22
N LEU A 179 0.37 2.08 -14.44
CA LEU A 179 1.09 0.90 -14.90
C LEU A 179 2.05 1.22 -16.03
N GLU A 180 1.56 1.88 -17.08
CA GLU A 180 2.37 2.37 -18.20
C GLU A 180 1.98 3.82 -18.45
N VAL A 181 2.97 4.68 -18.68
CA VAL A 181 2.78 6.11 -18.86
C VAL A 181 3.51 6.53 -20.14
N ALA A 182 2.77 7.19 -21.03
CA ALA A 182 3.21 7.82 -22.25
C ALA A 182 2.62 9.24 -22.33
N ASP A 183 3.09 10.04 -23.28
CA ASP A 183 2.70 11.45 -23.42
C ASP A 183 1.18 11.66 -23.64
N ASP A 184 0.52 10.68 -24.24
CA ASP A 184 -0.89 10.69 -24.60
C ASP A 184 -1.71 9.57 -23.93
N ARG A 185 -1.08 8.71 -23.13
CA ARG A 185 -1.75 7.55 -22.53
C ARG A 185 -1.21 7.18 -21.16
N ILE A 186 -2.12 6.89 -20.22
CA ILE A 186 -1.79 6.34 -18.90
C ILE A 186 -2.62 5.08 -18.69
N ASP A 187 -2.00 3.91 -18.75
CA ASP A 187 -2.66 2.66 -18.37
C ASP A 187 -2.69 2.53 -16.85
N ILE A 188 -3.84 2.11 -16.31
CA ILE A 188 -4.02 1.94 -14.87
C ILE A 188 -4.46 0.52 -14.51
N ARG A 189 -4.26 0.20 -13.23
CA ARG A 189 -4.77 -0.99 -12.56
C ARG A 189 -5.37 -0.57 -11.22
N GLN A 190 -6.49 -1.18 -10.85
CA GLN A 190 -7.17 -0.83 -9.61
C GLN A 190 -7.78 -2.07 -8.97
N GLY A 191 -7.65 -2.19 -7.65
CA GLY A 191 -8.59 -2.97 -6.85
C GLY A 191 -9.94 -2.25 -6.79
N ASN A 192 -10.97 -2.94 -6.33
CA ASN A 192 -12.30 -2.36 -6.15
C ASN A 192 -13.06 -3.15 -5.08
N ALA A 193 -14.19 -2.64 -4.60
CA ALA A 193 -15.01 -3.31 -3.61
C ALA A 193 -16.37 -3.72 -4.20
N ALA A 194 -16.76 -4.99 -4.02
CA ALA A 194 -18.07 -5.52 -4.45
C ALA A 194 -19.25 -4.88 -3.70
N LEU A 195 -18.98 -4.27 -2.54
CA LEU A 195 -19.95 -3.59 -1.70
C LEU A 195 -19.42 -2.20 -1.34
N PRO A 196 -20.29 -1.18 -1.22
CA PRO A 196 -19.86 0.15 -0.83
C PRO A 196 -19.25 0.12 0.57
N ILE A 197 -17.92 0.34 0.67
CA ILE A 197 -17.18 0.51 1.92
C ILE A 197 -17.44 1.93 2.44
N VAL A 198 -18.70 2.20 2.78
CA VAL A 198 -19.18 3.51 3.22
C VAL A 198 -19.68 3.42 4.65
N ARG A 199 -19.42 4.46 5.43
CA ARG A 199 -20.07 4.62 6.73
C ARG A 199 -21.57 4.85 6.50
N PRO A 200 -22.46 4.31 7.37
CA PRO A 200 -22.19 3.63 8.64
C PRO A 200 -22.03 2.10 8.54
N PHE A 201 -22.12 1.52 7.34
CA PHE A 201 -22.15 0.07 7.15
C PHE A 201 -20.87 -0.62 7.65
N THR A 202 -19.71 -0.04 7.36
CA THR A 202 -18.41 -0.52 7.85
C THR A 202 -18.30 -0.52 9.38
N TRP A 203 -18.89 0.46 10.08
CA TRP A 203 -18.86 0.51 11.55
C TRP A 203 -19.65 -0.63 12.19
N ILE A 204 -20.85 -0.94 11.66
CA ILE A 204 -21.69 -2.03 12.19
C ILE A 204 -20.98 -3.38 11.97
N VAL A 205 -20.34 -3.57 10.81
CA VAL A 205 -19.61 -4.80 10.49
C VAL A 205 -18.34 -4.92 11.36
N THR A 206 -17.58 -3.83 11.55
CA THR A 206 -16.43 -3.78 12.48
C THR A 206 -16.83 -4.01 13.94
N ALA A 207 -17.98 -3.50 14.38
CA ALA A 207 -18.50 -3.71 15.72
C ALA A 207 -18.91 -5.17 16.00
N LEU A 208 -19.16 -5.97 14.94
CA LEU A 208 -19.41 -7.41 15.02
C LEU A 208 -18.13 -8.26 14.85
N GLY A 209 -16.94 -7.63 14.87
CA GLY A 209 -15.65 -8.32 14.73
C GLY A 209 -15.27 -8.67 13.29
N MET A 210 -16.00 -8.14 12.30
CA MET A 210 -15.77 -8.40 10.87
C MET A 210 -15.22 -7.14 10.20
N ASN A 211 -14.21 -7.24 9.33
CA ASN A 211 -13.66 -6.09 8.63
C ASN A 211 -13.65 -6.34 7.12
N MET A 212 -14.41 -5.53 6.35
CA MET A 212 -14.52 -5.69 4.89
C MET A 212 -13.27 -5.26 4.13
N ALA A 213 -12.36 -4.54 4.80
CA ALA A 213 -11.04 -4.17 4.31
C ALA A 213 -9.93 -5.12 4.82
N ASP A 214 -10.27 -6.13 5.62
CA ASP A 214 -9.32 -7.14 6.09
C ASP A 214 -9.39 -8.37 5.16
N PRO A 215 -8.33 -8.69 4.39
CA PRO A 215 -8.33 -9.86 3.51
C PRO A 215 -8.49 -11.19 4.24
N GLN A 216 -8.23 -11.23 5.55
CA GLN A 216 -8.45 -12.42 6.37
C GLN A 216 -9.92 -12.59 6.80
N SER A 217 -10.76 -11.58 6.60
CA SER A 217 -12.18 -11.60 6.94
C SER A 217 -13.01 -12.37 5.90
N ILE A 218 -13.98 -13.14 6.37
CA ILE A 218 -14.95 -13.84 5.52
C ILE A 218 -15.83 -12.88 4.67
N LEU A 219 -15.88 -11.59 5.05
CA LEU A 219 -16.62 -10.53 4.35
C LEU A 219 -15.70 -9.56 3.60
N TYR A 220 -14.47 -9.96 3.30
CA TYR A 220 -13.56 -9.14 2.51
C TYR A 220 -14.21 -8.75 1.17
N ALA A 221 -14.24 -7.45 0.88
CA ALA A 221 -15.02 -6.92 -0.23
C ALA A 221 -14.20 -6.75 -1.52
N GLY A 222 -12.90 -7.07 -1.51
CA GLY A 222 -12.04 -6.93 -2.67
C GLY A 222 -12.58 -7.68 -3.89
N VAL A 223 -12.27 -7.18 -5.08
CA VAL A 223 -12.58 -7.88 -6.34
C VAL A 223 -11.30 -8.06 -7.16
N PRO A 224 -11.32 -8.89 -8.23
CA PRO A 224 -10.19 -9.01 -9.13
C PRO A 224 -9.77 -7.65 -9.70
N VAL A 225 -8.45 -7.45 -9.85
CA VAL A 225 -7.87 -6.21 -10.35
C VAL A 225 -8.47 -5.84 -11.70
N GLN A 226 -8.98 -4.62 -11.80
CA GLN A 226 -9.61 -4.09 -13.00
C GLN A 226 -8.59 -3.30 -13.83
N LYS A 227 -8.79 -3.32 -15.15
CA LYS A 227 -7.99 -2.58 -16.13
C LYS A 227 -8.74 -1.32 -16.59
N GLY A 228 -8.01 -0.27 -16.87
CA GLY A 228 -8.51 0.95 -17.50
C GLY A 228 -7.34 1.76 -18.04
N TYR A 229 -7.64 2.83 -18.76
CA TYR A 229 -6.61 3.76 -19.22
C TYR A 229 -7.18 5.17 -19.35
N PHE A 230 -6.29 6.16 -19.28
CA PHE A 230 -6.57 7.53 -19.67
C PHE A 230 -5.92 7.82 -21.02
N GLU A 231 -6.63 8.48 -21.90
CA GLU A 231 -6.15 8.95 -23.20
C GLU A 231 -6.25 10.47 -23.25
N LYS A 232 -5.19 11.13 -23.73
CA LYS A 232 -5.13 12.58 -23.82
C LYS A 232 -5.96 13.06 -25.01
N THR A 233 -6.96 13.89 -24.72
CA THR A 233 -7.84 14.51 -25.73
C THR A 233 -7.73 16.03 -25.60
N GLY A 234 -6.90 16.63 -26.44
CA GLY A 234 -6.52 18.04 -26.33
C GLY A 234 -5.74 18.32 -25.04
N GLU A 235 -6.26 19.19 -24.19
CA GLU A 235 -5.69 19.50 -22.86
C GLU A 235 -6.27 18.62 -21.73
N SER A 236 -7.28 17.80 -22.04
CA SER A 236 -7.98 16.95 -21.07
C SER A 236 -7.58 15.49 -21.19
N TRP A 237 -7.95 14.68 -20.20
CA TRP A 237 -7.70 13.23 -20.19
C TRP A 237 -9.01 12.47 -20.02
N THR A 238 -9.34 11.67 -21.02
CA THR A 238 -10.55 10.84 -21.08
C THR A 238 -10.25 9.46 -20.52
N TYR A 239 -11.06 8.98 -19.58
CA TYR A 239 -10.95 7.63 -19.03
C TYR A 239 -11.72 6.62 -19.87
N HIS A 240 -11.13 5.44 -20.04
CA HIS A 240 -11.72 4.30 -20.73
C HIS A 240 -11.59 3.03 -19.87
N ASN A 241 -12.69 2.28 -19.76
CA ASN A 241 -12.70 0.93 -19.21
C ASN A 241 -13.07 -0.07 -20.31
N PRO A 242 -12.11 -0.81 -20.88
CA PRO A 242 -12.40 -1.75 -21.96
C PRO A 242 -13.24 -2.95 -21.51
N GLY A 243 -13.22 -3.29 -20.22
CA GLY A 243 -14.01 -4.40 -19.68
C GLY A 243 -15.51 -4.08 -19.57
N THR A 244 -15.88 -2.81 -19.34
CA THR A 244 -17.28 -2.38 -19.20
C THR A 244 -17.78 -1.49 -20.34
N GLY A 245 -16.88 -1.00 -21.20
CA GLY A 245 -17.18 -0.01 -22.23
C GLY A 245 -17.40 1.41 -21.70
N VAL A 246 -17.17 1.66 -20.42
CA VAL A 246 -17.36 2.99 -19.82
C VAL A 246 -16.31 3.97 -20.34
N VAL A 247 -16.78 5.14 -20.77
CA VAL A 247 -15.94 6.29 -21.16
C VAL A 247 -16.34 7.50 -20.33
N LYS A 248 -15.36 8.25 -19.80
CA LYS A 248 -15.60 9.48 -19.03
C LYS A 248 -14.64 10.57 -19.48
N GLU A 249 -15.18 11.64 -20.07
CA GLU A 249 -14.39 12.79 -20.51
C GLU A 249 -13.82 13.59 -19.34
N ASN A 250 -12.61 14.14 -19.53
CA ASN A 250 -11.90 14.95 -18.54
C ASN A 250 -11.82 14.34 -17.12
N TYR A 251 -11.81 13.01 -17.02
CA TYR A 251 -11.95 12.31 -15.76
C TYR A 251 -10.68 12.36 -14.91
N LEU A 252 -9.50 12.56 -15.48
CA LEU A 252 -8.28 12.70 -14.68
C LEU A 252 -8.27 13.97 -13.81
N SER A 253 -9.04 14.99 -14.20
CA SER A 253 -9.09 16.27 -13.48
C SER A 253 -9.56 16.14 -12.03
N ILE A 254 -10.33 15.09 -11.70
CA ILE A 254 -10.81 14.83 -10.34
C ILE A 254 -9.80 14.05 -9.46
N PHE A 255 -8.66 13.66 -10.02
CA PHE A 255 -7.60 12.94 -9.31
C PHE A 255 -6.51 13.89 -8.82
N GLU A 256 -5.86 13.45 -7.75
CA GLU A 256 -4.58 13.96 -7.26
C GLU A 256 -3.53 12.88 -7.50
N LEU A 257 -2.30 13.29 -7.83
CA LEU A 257 -1.24 12.39 -8.28
C LEU A 257 -0.17 12.29 -7.19
N TYR A 258 0.20 11.07 -6.83
CA TYR A 258 1.09 10.79 -5.73
C TYR A 258 2.12 9.71 -6.10
N ARG A 259 3.32 9.84 -5.54
CA ARG A 259 4.36 8.80 -5.54
C ARG A 259 4.65 8.42 -4.10
N TRP A 260 5.00 7.17 -3.84
CA TRP A 260 5.45 6.78 -2.50
C TRP A 260 6.65 7.62 -2.05
N ASN A 261 6.68 8.00 -0.77
CA ASN A 261 7.81 8.71 -0.21
C ASN A 261 8.91 7.72 0.20
N PHE A 262 9.56 7.12 -0.80
CA PHE A 262 10.53 6.03 -0.62
C PHE A 262 11.64 6.40 0.38
N LEU A 263 12.21 7.60 0.26
CA LEU A 263 13.29 8.05 1.13
C LEU A 263 12.83 8.28 2.57
N GLU A 264 11.56 8.64 2.79
CA GLU A 264 10.99 8.75 4.13
C GLU A 264 10.86 7.39 4.82
N PHE A 265 10.74 6.29 4.05
CA PHE A 265 10.69 4.93 4.60
C PHE A 265 12.00 4.51 5.27
N ASN A 266 13.13 5.12 4.89
CA ASN A 266 14.43 4.90 5.54
C ASN A 266 14.48 5.46 6.98
N LYS A 267 13.58 6.37 7.35
CA LYS A 267 13.63 7.07 8.64
C LYS A 267 12.88 6.32 9.75
N GLU A 268 13.42 6.39 10.96
CA GLU A 268 12.84 5.82 12.22
C GLU A 268 11.57 6.52 12.74
#